data_AF-A0A2G4EYU4-F1
#
_entry.id   AF-A0A2G4EYU4-F1
#
_cell.length_a   1.000
_cell.length_b   1.000
_cell.length_c   1.000
_cell.angle_alpha   90.00
_cell.angle_beta   90.00
_cell.angle_gamma   90.00
#
_symmetry.space_group_name_H-M   'P 1'
#
loop_
_entity.id
_entity.type
_entity.pdbx_description
1 polymer ?
#
loop_
_entity_poly.entity_id
_entity_poly.type
_entity_poly.pdbx_seq_one_letter_code
_entity_poly.pdbx_strand_id
1 'polypeptide(L)'
;MPPKAHIESHLTAEELKIRYRQAENTTESRRWHLLLLVSRNWTIKQAAQVIGINYDYAKEIVQRYNREGPNSVKNRSRDRQPPPAKSLLNPEQQEELRQALQGLAPDGGIWTGPKVARWIAEKTGKAHVWPQRGWDYLSRLGVDWRRRRRR
;
A
#
# COMPACT_ATOMS: atom_id res chain seq x y z
N MET A 1 18.97 30.83 20.48
CA MET A 1 18.92 30.35 19.08
C MET A 1 18.29 28.97 19.07
N PRO A 2 17.39 28.63 18.12
CA PRO A 2 16.91 27.26 17.99
C PRO A 2 18.11 26.32 17.73
N PRO A 3 18.12 25.09 18.27
CA PRO A 3 19.22 24.16 18.11
C PRO A 3 19.50 23.93 16.61
N LYS A 4 20.78 23.97 16.24
CA LYS A 4 21.22 23.64 14.88
C LYS A 4 20.81 22.19 14.61
N ALA A 5 20.10 21.97 13.52
CA ALA A 5 19.71 20.65 13.12
C ALA A 5 20.93 19.91 12.59
N HIS A 6 21.29 18.79 13.22
CA HIS A 6 22.34 17.89 12.73
C HIS A 6 21.73 16.87 11.79
N ILE A 7 22.38 16.66 10.64
CA ILE A 7 22.09 15.54 9.75
C ILE A 7 23.30 14.61 9.80
N GLU A 8 23.05 13.32 10.01
CA GLU A 8 24.12 12.31 9.98
C GLU A 8 24.73 12.22 8.59
N SER A 9 26.04 12.00 8.54
CA SER A 9 26.87 11.98 7.32
C SER A 9 26.66 10.73 6.45
N HIS A 10 25.41 10.30 6.26
CA HIS A 10 25.05 9.18 5.40
C HIS A 10 25.26 9.50 3.92
N LEU A 11 25.22 10.80 3.56
CA LEU A 11 25.47 11.31 2.21
C LEU A 11 26.13 12.68 2.28
N THR A 12 26.92 12.97 1.27
CA THR A 12 27.42 14.32 0.99
C THR A 12 26.32 15.24 0.46
N ALA A 13 26.55 16.55 0.56
CA ALA A 13 25.62 17.54 0.03
C ALA A 13 25.40 17.40 -1.49
N GLU A 14 26.41 16.96 -2.25
CA GLU A 14 26.26 16.74 -3.69
C GLU A 14 25.43 15.49 -3.99
N GLU A 15 25.57 14.41 -3.22
CA GLU A 15 24.71 13.22 -3.36
C GLU A 15 23.25 13.52 -3.02
N LEU A 16 22.99 14.33 -1.98
CA LEU A 16 21.65 14.82 -1.66
C LEU A 16 21.04 15.61 -2.81
N LYS A 17 21.84 16.46 -3.46
CA LYS A 17 21.43 17.26 -4.62
C LYS A 17 21.18 16.40 -5.86
N ILE A 18 21.99 15.37 -6.10
CA ILE A 18 21.76 14.40 -7.17
C ILE A 18 20.41 13.69 -6.96
N ARG A 19 20.15 13.20 -5.74
CA ARG A 19 18.89 12.52 -5.43
C ARG A 19 17.67 13.44 -5.46
N TYR A 20 17.84 14.70 -5.04
CA TYR A 20 16.81 15.73 -5.22
C TYR A 20 16.41 15.90 -6.69
N ARG A 21 17.40 15.94 -7.61
CA ARG A 21 17.17 16.10 -9.05
C ARG A 21 16.61 14.84 -9.72
N GLN A 22 16.96 13.66 -9.21
CA GLN A 22 16.51 12.37 -9.74
C GLN A 22 15.13 11.93 -9.20
N ALA A 23 14.63 12.56 -8.15
CA ALA A 23 13.36 12.19 -7.54
C ALA A 23 12.18 12.47 -8.48
N GLU A 24 11.52 11.41 -8.96
CA GLU A 24 10.35 11.49 -9.83
C GLU A 24 9.08 11.96 -9.08
N ASN A 25 9.03 11.72 -7.78
CA ASN A 25 7.88 12.05 -6.93
C ASN A 25 8.11 13.39 -6.23
N THR A 26 7.18 14.33 -6.38
CA THR A 26 7.21 15.64 -5.73
C THR A 26 7.40 15.55 -4.21
N THR A 27 6.77 14.58 -3.55
CA THR A 27 6.91 14.37 -2.10
C THR A 27 8.33 13.95 -1.74
N GLU A 28 8.93 13.06 -2.53
CA GLU A 28 10.29 12.58 -2.29
C GLU A 28 11.32 13.69 -2.59
N SER A 29 11.11 14.43 -3.69
CA SER A 29 11.91 15.60 -4.04
C SER A 29 11.94 16.64 -2.91
N ARG A 30 10.79 16.97 -2.31
CA ARG A 30 10.72 17.88 -1.15
C ARG A 30 11.51 17.38 0.06
N ARG A 31 11.50 16.08 0.33
CA ARG A 31 12.29 15.49 1.44
C ARG A 31 13.78 15.55 1.16
N TRP A 32 14.22 15.25 -0.06
CA TRP A 32 15.63 15.40 -0.45
C TRP A 32 16.09 16.85 -0.39
N HIS A 33 15.25 17.80 -0.82
CA HIS A 33 15.53 19.23 -0.71
C HIS A 33 15.67 19.66 0.76
N LEU A 34 14.83 19.16 1.67
CA LEU A 34 14.93 19.44 3.09
C LEU A 34 16.30 19.02 3.66
N LEU A 35 16.71 17.78 3.36
CA LEU A 35 17.98 17.24 3.83
C LEU A 35 19.18 18.01 3.26
N LEU A 36 19.10 18.43 1.99
CA LEU A 36 20.12 19.27 1.35
C LEU A 36 20.25 20.65 2.00
N LEU A 37 19.15 21.28 2.40
CA LEU A 37 19.20 22.57 3.10
C LEU A 37 19.82 22.39 4.49
N VAL A 38 19.39 21.37 5.23
CA VAL A 38 19.91 21.08 6.57
C VAL A 38 21.40 20.73 6.52
N SER A 39 21.87 19.99 5.50
CA SER A 39 23.30 19.71 5.31
C SER A 39 24.14 20.95 5.00
N ARG A 40 23.51 22.06 4.59
CA ARG A 40 24.15 23.36 4.36
C ARG A 40 24.04 24.30 5.57
N ASN A 41 23.86 23.74 6.77
CA ASN A 41 23.70 24.46 8.04
C ASN A 41 22.42 25.29 8.19
N TRP A 42 21.35 24.96 7.45
CA TRP A 42 20.05 25.59 7.67
C TRP A 42 19.34 24.98 8.88
N THR A 43 18.54 25.78 9.58
CA THR A 43 17.64 25.24 10.61
C THR A 43 16.47 24.49 9.97
N ILE A 44 15.96 23.44 10.63
CA ILE A 44 14.76 22.71 10.17
C ILE A 44 13.59 23.68 9.95
N LYS A 45 13.43 24.69 10.81
CA LYS A 45 12.35 25.69 10.69
C LYS A 45 12.46 26.49 9.40
N GLN A 46 13.63 27.03 9.08
CA GLN A 46 13.85 27.79 7.85
C GLN A 46 13.69 26.90 6.61
N ALA A 47 14.26 25.70 6.64
CA ALA A 47 14.15 24.76 5.53
C ALA A 47 12.69 24.32 5.29
N ALA A 48 11.92 24.08 6.35
CA ALA A 48 10.50 23.76 6.26
C ALA A 48 9.67 24.89 5.64
N GLN A 49 9.95 26.15 6.03
CA GLN A 49 9.30 27.33 5.46
C GLN A 49 9.58 27.48 3.96
N VAL A 50 10.83 27.32 3.52
CA VAL A 50 11.22 27.39 2.10
C VAL A 50 10.53 26.30 1.26
N ILE A 51 10.38 25.10 1.82
CA ILE A 51 9.81 23.95 1.11
C ILE A 51 8.27 23.95 1.16
N GLY A 52 7.66 24.70 2.08
CA GLY A 52 6.22 24.73 2.28
C GLY A 52 5.69 23.47 2.98
N ILE A 53 6.46 22.93 3.93
CA ILE A 53 6.02 21.80 4.79
C ILE A 53 5.97 22.24 6.24
N ASN A 54 5.15 21.54 7.05
CA ASN A 54 5.07 21.85 8.47
C ASN A 54 6.37 21.44 9.20
N TYR A 55 6.62 22.06 10.35
CA TYR A 55 7.84 21.86 11.13
C TYR A 55 7.96 20.43 11.68
N ASP A 56 6.88 19.86 12.19
CA ASP A 56 6.92 18.52 12.82
C ASP A 56 7.23 17.43 11.81
N TYR A 57 6.68 17.52 10.60
CA TYR A 57 7.01 16.61 9.51
C TYR A 57 8.45 16.77 9.04
N ALA A 58 8.93 18.02 8.93
CA ALA A 58 10.34 18.27 8.61
C ALA A 58 11.28 17.66 9.67
N LYS A 59 10.95 17.83 10.95
CA LYS A 59 11.69 17.22 12.07
C LYS A 59 11.68 15.70 11.99
N GLU A 60 10.53 15.09 11.71
CA GLU A 60 10.40 13.65 11.53
C GLU A 60 11.27 13.12 10.38
N ILE A 61 11.30 13.83 9.24
CA ILE A 61 12.13 13.44 8.09
C ILE A 61 13.61 13.44 8.47
N VAL A 62 14.11 14.50 9.13
CA VAL A 62 15.52 14.57 9.55
C VAL A 62 15.85 13.47 10.56
N GLN A 63 15.00 13.26 11.57
CA GLN A 63 15.21 12.20 12.57
C GLN A 63 15.23 10.81 11.93
N ARG A 64 14.30 10.54 11.01
CA ARG A 64 14.22 9.25 10.33
C ARG A 64 15.43 9.03 9.42
N TYR A 65 15.89 10.07 8.73
CA TYR A 65 17.12 10.01 7.93
C TYR A 65 18.34 9.73 8.80
N ASN A 66 18.47 10.40 9.94
CA ASN A 66 19.59 10.16 10.85
C ASN A 66 19.62 8.71 11.36
N ARG A 67 18.46 8.12 11.63
CA ARG A 67 18.33 6.74 12.15
C ARG A 67 18.46 5.64 11.09
N GLU A 68 17.80 5.80 9.95
CA GLU A 68 17.63 4.74 8.94
C GLU A 68 18.40 5.03 7.63
N GLY A 69 19.06 6.18 7.54
CA GLY A 69 19.80 6.60 6.38
C GLY A 69 18.92 6.92 5.16
N PRO A 70 19.50 6.90 3.95
CA PRO A 70 18.85 7.36 2.72
C PRO A 70 17.57 6.60 2.32
N ASN A 71 17.46 5.33 2.71
CA ASN A 71 16.29 4.49 2.40
C ASN A 71 15.02 4.94 3.15
N SER A 72 15.15 5.83 4.14
CA SER A 72 14.02 6.44 4.85
C SER A 72 13.24 7.46 4.02
N VAL A 73 13.90 8.06 3.02
CA VAL A 73 13.39 9.20 2.25
C VAL A 73 12.46 8.74 1.13
N LYS A 74 12.75 7.56 0.58
CA LYS A 74 11.96 6.90 -0.47
C LYS A 74 10.49 6.78 -0.09
N ASN A 75 9.60 6.99 -1.05
CA ASN A 75 8.18 6.80 -0.82
C ASN A 75 7.81 5.31 -0.73
N ARG A 76 7.95 4.71 0.46
CA ARG A 76 7.53 3.31 0.74
C ARG A 76 6.04 3.06 0.50
N SER A 77 5.21 4.10 0.30
CA SER A 77 3.78 3.90 0.03
C SER A 77 3.51 3.28 -1.34
N ARG A 78 4.42 3.41 -2.32
CA ARG A 78 4.28 2.75 -3.62
C ARG A 78 4.66 1.26 -3.55
N ASP A 79 5.63 0.93 -2.70
CA ASP A 79 6.10 -0.45 -2.49
C ASP A 79 5.24 -1.23 -1.48
N ARG A 80 4.45 -0.52 -0.67
CA ARG A 80 3.43 -1.15 0.17
C ARG A 80 2.31 -1.66 -0.73
N GLN A 81 2.42 -2.93 -1.09
CA GLN A 81 1.25 -3.71 -1.48
C GLN A 81 0.16 -3.47 -0.42
N PRO A 82 -1.09 -3.18 -0.83
CA PRO A 82 -2.19 -3.14 0.13
C PRO A 82 -2.14 -4.43 0.94
N PRO A 83 -2.34 -4.37 2.28
CA PRO A 83 -2.37 -5.58 3.08
C PRO A 83 -3.31 -6.58 2.39
N PRO A 84 -2.91 -7.86 2.23
CA PRO A 84 -3.74 -8.82 1.53
C PRO A 84 -5.13 -8.76 2.17
N ALA A 85 -6.15 -8.52 1.34
CA ALA A 85 -7.51 -8.40 1.84
C ALA A 85 -7.79 -9.61 2.74
N LYS A 86 -8.11 -9.38 4.01
CA LYS A 86 -8.34 -10.45 5.00
C LYS A 86 -9.26 -11.48 4.34
N SER A 87 -8.70 -12.65 4.04
CA SER A 87 -9.42 -13.70 3.32
C SER A 87 -10.57 -14.14 4.20
N LEU A 88 -11.79 -14.11 3.67
CA LEU A 88 -12.97 -14.60 4.39
C LEU A 88 -12.90 -16.11 4.59
N LEU A 89 -12.20 -16.81 3.68
CA LEU A 89 -12.00 -18.24 3.65
C LEU A 89 -10.54 -18.60 3.97
N ASN A 90 -10.33 -19.57 4.84
CA ASN A 90 -9.03 -20.26 5.00
C ASN A 90 -8.74 -21.17 3.77
N PRO A 91 -7.51 -21.66 3.58
CA PRO A 91 -7.11 -22.37 2.36
C PRO A 91 -7.98 -23.60 2.03
N GLU A 92 -8.37 -24.37 3.04
CA GLU A 92 -9.27 -25.53 2.88
C GLU A 92 -10.63 -25.12 2.33
N GLN A 93 -11.26 -24.09 2.91
CA GLN A 93 -12.54 -23.59 2.42
C GLN A 93 -12.46 -22.96 1.03
N GLN A 94 -11.30 -22.44 0.62
CA GLN A 94 -11.11 -21.99 -0.76
C GLN A 94 -11.09 -23.15 -1.75
N GLU A 95 -10.54 -24.29 -1.36
CA GLU A 95 -10.52 -25.48 -2.20
C GLU A 95 -11.91 -26.12 -2.27
N GLU A 96 -12.66 -26.16 -1.16
CA GLU A 96 -14.08 -26.53 -1.17
C GLU A 96 -14.89 -25.64 -2.12
N LEU A 97 -14.66 -24.33 -2.09
CA LEU A 97 -15.32 -23.40 -3.00
C LEU A 97 -14.91 -23.69 -4.45
N ARG A 98 -13.63 -23.96 -4.72
CA ARG A 98 -13.14 -24.31 -6.07
C ARG A 98 -13.83 -25.56 -6.60
N GLN A 99 -13.99 -26.59 -5.78
CA GLN A 99 -14.68 -27.83 -6.14
C GLN A 99 -16.17 -27.56 -6.39
N ALA A 100 -16.84 -26.80 -5.52
CA ALA A 100 -18.24 -26.43 -5.68
C ALA A 100 -18.50 -25.63 -6.97
N LEU A 101 -17.56 -24.75 -7.35
CA LEU A 101 -17.63 -23.97 -8.59
C LEU A 101 -17.51 -24.82 -9.87
N GLN A 102 -17.01 -26.06 -9.79
CA GLN A 102 -16.99 -26.97 -10.95
C GLN A 102 -18.39 -27.48 -11.30
N GLY A 103 -19.25 -27.66 -10.30
CA GLY A 103 -20.64 -28.08 -10.44
C GLY A 103 -21.63 -26.95 -10.74
N LEU A 104 -22.92 -27.28 -10.68
CA LEU A 104 -24.00 -26.29 -10.68
C LEU A 104 -24.07 -25.60 -9.30
N ALA A 105 -24.58 -24.37 -9.28
CA ALA A 105 -24.89 -23.71 -8.03
C ALA A 105 -25.99 -24.48 -7.26
N PRO A 106 -26.14 -24.27 -5.94
CA PRO A 106 -27.11 -25.02 -5.11
C PRO A 106 -28.57 -24.96 -5.61
N ASP A 107 -28.91 -23.93 -6.38
CA ASP A 107 -30.22 -23.73 -7.02
C ASP A 107 -30.32 -24.33 -8.43
N GLY A 108 -29.34 -25.16 -8.84
CA GLY A 108 -29.26 -25.77 -10.17
C GLY A 108 -28.82 -24.81 -11.28
N GLY A 109 -28.57 -23.53 -10.98
CA GLY A 109 -28.18 -22.52 -11.96
C GLY A 109 -26.67 -22.27 -12.05
N ILE A 110 -26.29 -21.22 -12.77
CA ILE A 110 -24.89 -20.77 -12.86
C ILE A 110 -24.50 -20.04 -11.57
N TRP A 111 -23.24 -20.18 -11.15
CA TRP A 111 -22.65 -19.42 -10.06
C TRP A 111 -22.59 -17.92 -10.37
N THR A 112 -23.09 -17.10 -9.45
CA THR A 112 -23.02 -15.63 -9.51
C THR A 112 -22.40 -15.08 -8.22
N GLY A 113 -21.90 -13.85 -8.24
CA GLY A 113 -21.32 -13.19 -7.06
C GLY A 113 -22.20 -13.29 -5.80
N PRO A 114 -23.51 -12.99 -5.85
CA PRO A 114 -24.41 -13.19 -4.71
C PRO A 114 -24.50 -14.64 -4.22
N LYS A 115 -24.48 -15.63 -5.12
CA LYS A 115 -24.54 -17.05 -4.73
C LYS A 115 -23.25 -17.50 -4.05
N VAL A 116 -22.11 -17.07 -4.57
CA VAL A 116 -20.81 -17.32 -3.93
C VAL A 116 -20.75 -16.64 -2.56
N ALA A 117 -21.25 -15.40 -2.44
CA ALA A 117 -21.31 -14.72 -1.15
C ALA A 117 -22.18 -15.46 -0.13
N ARG A 118 -23.34 -15.98 -0.54
CA ARG A 118 -24.21 -16.81 0.32
C ARG A 118 -23.51 -18.10 0.77
N TRP A 119 -22.87 -18.81 -0.16
CA TRP A 119 -22.09 -20.00 0.16
C TRP A 119 -20.97 -19.70 1.16
N ILE A 120 -20.26 -18.58 0.99
CA ILE A 120 -19.21 -18.14 1.92
C ILE A 120 -19.81 -17.82 3.30
N ALA A 121 -20.96 -17.16 3.36
CA ALA A 121 -21.65 -16.82 4.60
C ALA A 121 -22.03 -18.09 5.38
N GLU A 122 -22.62 -19.08 4.71
CA GLU A 122 -22.98 -20.39 5.26
C GLU A 122 -21.74 -21.14 5.76
N LYS A 123 -20.68 -21.23 4.96
CA LYS A 123 -19.45 -21.96 5.31
C LYS A 123 -18.62 -21.33 6.40
N THR A 124 -18.70 -20.01 6.55
CA THR A 124 -17.94 -19.27 7.58
C THR A 124 -18.76 -18.91 8.81
N GLY A 125 -20.04 -19.28 8.85
CA GLY A 125 -20.97 -18.92 9.93
C GLY A 125 -21.23 -17.41 10.03
N LYS A 126 -21.00 -16.64 8.96
CA LYS A 126 -21.21 -15.18 8.96
C LYS A 126 -22.66 -14.86 8.64
N ALA A 127 -23.23 -13.92 9.39
CA ALA A 127 -24.60 -13.47 9.16
C ALA A 127 -24.81 -12.87 7.75
N HIS A 128 -23.79 -12.21 7.20
CA HIS A 128 -23.86 -11.64 5.86
C HIS A 128 -22.47 -11.52 5.22
N VAL A 129 -22.41 -11.77 3.92
CA VAL A 129 -21.24 -11.50 3.07
C VAL A 129 -21.73 -10.69 1.88
N TRP A 130 -21.09 -9.56 1.62
CA TRP A 130 -21.46 -8.68 0.53
C TRP A 130 -21.25 -9.36 -0.84
N PRO A 131 -22.18 -9.18 -1.80
CA PRO A 131 -22.05 -9.77 -3.14
C PRO A 131 -20.74 -9.44 -3.86
N GLN A 132 -20.15 -8.26 -3.60
CA GLN A 132 -18.86 -7.86 -4.14
C GLN A 132 -17.74 -8.84 -3.74
N ARG A 133 -17.72 -9.28 -2.47
CA ARG A 133 -16.75 -10.29 -2.00
C ARG A 133 -16.98 -11.62 -2.70
N GLY A 134 -18.23 -12.02 -2.93
CA GLY A 134 -18.53 -13.21 -3.71
C GLY A 134 -18.04 -13.11 -5.15
N TRP A 135 -18.11 -11.93 -5.78
CA TRP A 135 -17.54 -11.68 -7.09
C TRP A 135 -16.01 -11.73 -7.11
N ASP A 136 -15.35 -11.21 -6.07
CA ASP A 136 -13.88 -11.29 -5.94
C ASP A 136 -13.42 -12.76 -5.90
N TYR A 137 -14.08 -13.61 -5.10
CA TYR A 137 -13.79 -15.04 -5.04
C TYR A 137 -14.16 -15.77 -6.34
N LEU A 138 -15.29 -15.44 -6.96
CA LEU A 138 -15.69 -16.01 -8.25
C LEU A 138 -14.69 -15.65 -9.36
N SER A 139 -14.18 -14.43 -9.38
CA SER A 139 -13.19 -13.97 -10.37
C SER A 139 -11.82 -14.58 -10.13
N ARG A 140 -11.44 -14.78 -8.86
CA ARG A 140 -10.16 -15.37 -8.47
C ARG A 140 -10.11 -16.90 -8.65
N LEU A 141 -11.20 -17.60 -8.39
CA LEU A 141 -11.27 -19.07 -8.41
C LEU A 141 -11.96 -19.62 -9.68
N GLY A 142 -12.77 -18.82 -10.37
CA GLY A 142 -13.59 -19.23 -11.50
C GLY A 142 -12.84 -19.13 -12.83
N VAL A 143 -11.99 -20.12 -13.10
CA VAL A 143 -11.11 -20.18 -14.28
C VAL A 143 -11.87 -20.24 -15.63
N ASP A 144 -13.20 -20.42 -15.68
CA ASP A 144 -13.90 -20.36 -16.97
C ASP A 144 -15.42 -20.08 -16.90
N TRP A 145 -15.88 -19.19 -16.00
CA TRP A 145 -17.32 -18.89 -15.88
C TRP A 145 -17.89 -18.18 -17.13
N ARG A 146 -17.05 -17.46 -17.89
CA ARG A 146 -17.47 -16.74 -19.11
C ARG A 146 -17.84 -17.69 -20.27
N ARG A 147 -17.21 -18.87 -20.40
CA ARG A 147 -17.59 -19.85 -21.43
C ARG A 147 -18.92 -20.54 -21.11
N ARG A 148 -19.27 -20.71 -19.84
CA ARG A 148 -20.53 -21.36 -19.41
C ARG A 148 -21.78 -20.51 -19.68
N ARG A 149 -21.64 -19.20 -19.95
CA ARG A 149 -22.76 -18.29 -20.28
C ARG A 149 -23.13 -18.29 -21.78
N ARG A 150 -22.39 -19.02 -22.63
CA ARG A 150 -22.55 -19.02 -24.10
C ARG A 150 -23.03 -20.34 -24.70
N ARG A 151 -23.61 -21.25 -23.91
CA ARG A 151 -24.35 -22.40 -24.43
C ARG A 151 -25.81 -22.30 -24.05
#